data_AF-A0A3C1WVX8-F1
#
_entry.id   AF-A0A3C1WVX8-F1
#
_cell.length_a   1.000
_cell.length_b   1.000
_cell.length_c   1.000
_cell.angle_alpha   90.00
_cell.angle_beta   90.00
_cell.angle_gamma   90.00
#
_symmetry.space_group_name_H-M   'P 1'
#
loop_
_entity.id
_entity.type
_entity.pdbx_description
1 polymer ?
#
loop_
_entity_poly.entity_id
_entity_poly.type
_entity_poly.pdbx_seq_one_letter_code
_entity_poly.pdbx_strand_id
1 'polypeptide(L)'
;DDAAVKDYEDTLIEDAGGNFAEDKTQKTVKEDSIVNVDYKGIKDGEAFQNGSASDVTIDVKNNQDASSGTGYIDGFTDGLVGAKVGETVSSKVTFPENYQASDLAGKEVTFEFTVN
;
A
#
# COMPACT_ATOMS: atom_id res chain seq x y z
N ASP A 1 10.78 30.23 1.87
CA ASP A 1 9.97 29.72 2.98
C ASP A 1 9.35 28.39 2.58
N ASP A 2 9.90 27.30 3.08
CA ASP A 2 9.49 25.93 2.77
C ASP A 2 8.05 25.63 3.24
N ALA A 3 7.51 26.45 4.14
CA ALA A 3 6.14 26.34 4.62
C ALA A 3 5.08 26.61 3.54
N ALA A 4 5.36 27.48 2.56
CA ALA A 4 4.40 27.82 1.51
C ALA A 4 4.33 26.79 0.36
N VAL A 5 5.42 26.04 0.15
CA VAL A 5 5.45 24.92 -0.81
C VAL A 5 4.66 23.76 -0.23
N LYS A 6 4.87 23.47 1.05
CA LYS A 6 4.18 22.40 1.76
C LYS A 6 2.67 22.64 1.89
N ASP A 7 2.26 23.89 2.14
CA ASP A 7 0.84 24.26 2.20
C ASP A 7 0.14 24.13 0.84
N TYR A 8 0.84 24.42 -0.27
CA TYR A 8 0.34 24.26 -1.64
C TYR A 8 0.24 22.79 -2.07
N GLU A 9 1.19 21.96 -1.64
CA GLU A 9 1.14 20.50 -1.84
C GLU A 9 0.02 19.86 -1.02
N ASP A 10 -0.16 20.28 0.24
CA ASP A 10 -1.23 19.80 1.12
C ASP A 10 -2.63 20.25 0.59
N THR A 11 -2.77 21.48 0.04
CA THR A 11 -4.05 21.93 -0.55
C THR A 11 -4.40 21.26 -1.88
N LEU A 12 -3.41 20.90 -2.71
CA LEU A 12 -3.67 20.13 -3.94
C LEU A 12 -4.18 18.71 -3.66
N ILE A 13 -3.82 18.14 -2.51
CA ILE A 13 -4.28 16.82 -2.06
C ILE A 13 -5.71 16.91 -1.49
N GLU A 14 -6.05 18.01 -0.81
CA GLU A 14 -7.36 18.20 -0.16
C GLU A 14 -8.48 18.63 -1.13
N ASP A 15 -8.20 19.55 -2.07
CA ASP A 15 -9.21 20.11 -2.99
C ASP A 15 -9.52 19.18 -4.18
N ALA A 16 -8.75 18.10 -4.33
CA ALA A 16 -8.86 17.12 -5.40
C ALA A 16 -9.76 15.92 -5.06
N GLY A 17 -10.38 15.84 -3.87
CA GLY A 17 -11.39 14.81 -3.58
C GLY A 17 -10.93 13.36 -3.85
N GLY A 18 -9.68 13.03 -3.50
CA GLY A 18 -9.07 11.72 -3.77
C GLY A 18 -8.37 11.58 -5.14
N ASN A 19 -8.22 12.66 -5.91
CA ASN A 19 -7.44 12.63 -7.14
C ASN A 19 -5.96 12.92 -6.85
N PHE A 20 -5.18 11.87 -6.60
CA PHE A 20 -3.72 11.94 -6.63
C PHE A 20 -3.26 12.30 -8.06
N ALA A 21 -2.44 13.35 -8.19
CA ALA A 21 -1.82 13.67 -9.47
C ALA A 21 -0.69 12.68 -9.76
N GLU A 22 -0.78 11.95 -10.87
CA GLU A 22 0.24 10.98 -11.27
C GLU A 22 1.58 11.68 -11.56
N ASP A 23 2.60 11.46 -10.73
CA ASP A 23 3.97 11.87 -11.00
C ASP A 23 4.69 10.84 -11.87
N LYS A 24 4.66 11.05 -13.19
CA LYS A 24 5.33 10.19 -14.17
C LYS A 24 6.86 10.19 -14.06
N THR A 25 7.45 11.13 -13.32
CA THR A 25 8.91 11.19 -13.13
C THR A 25 9.38 10.29 -11.99
N GLN A 26 8.51 9.98 -11.05
CA GLN A 26 8.80 9.03 -9.97
C GLN A 26 8.68 7.60 -10.49
N LYS A 27 9.82 6.89 -10.56
CA LYS A 27 9.90 5.50 -11.04
C LYS A 27 10.11 4.47 -9.93
N THR A 28 10.25 4.93 -8.70
CA THR A 28 10.59 4.10 -7.54
C THR A 28 9.77 4.55 -6.36
N VAL A 29 9.20 3.60 -5.63
CA VAL A 29 8.41 3.82 -4.43
C VAL A 29 9.32 4.26 -3.28
N LYS A 30 8.90 5.30 -2.55
CA LYS A 30 9.54 5.79 -1.31
C LYS A 30 8.57 5.63 -0.14
N GLU A 31 9.08 5.81 1.08
CA GLU A 31 8.29 5.71 2.31
C GLU A 31 7.12 6.71 2.37
N ASP A 32 7.24 7.87 1.72
CA ASP A 32 6.21 8.92 1.65
C ASP A 32 5.35 8.86 0.39
N SER A 33 5.49 7.79 -0.41
CA SER A 33 4.77 7.67 -1.69
C SER A 33 3.35 7.18 -1.51
N ILE A 34 2.49 7.64 -2.41
CA ILE A 34 1.18 7.07 -2.66
C ILE A 34 1.27 6.32 -3.99
N VAL A 35 0.95 5.03 -3.96
CA VAL A 35 1.24 4.11 -5.07
C VAL A 35 -0.01 3.34 -5.47
N ASN A 36 -0.19 3.17 -6.78
CA ASN A 36 -1.21 2.29 -7.32
C ASN A 36 -0.61 0.90 -7.52
N VAL A 37 -1.24 -0.11 -6.93
CA VAL A 37 -0.75 -1.49 -6.97
C VAL A 37 -1.88 -2.50 -7.13
N ASP A 38 -1.53 -3.64 -7.70
CA ASP A 38 -2.28 -4.88 -7.55
C ASP A 38 -1.59 -5.72 -6.47
N TYR A 39 -2.33 -6.28 -5.52
CA TYR A 39 -1.75 -7.19 -4.53
C TYR A 39 -2.48 -8.51 -4.44
N LYS A 40 -1.73 -9.55 -4.07
CA LYS A 40 -2.21 -10.91 -3.90
C LYS A 40 -1.61 -11.56 -2.65
N GLY A 41 -2.46 -11.87 -1.69
CA GLY A 41 -2.12 -12.56 -0.46
C GLY A 41 -2.19 -14.08 -0.64
N ILE A 42 -1.08 -14.74 -0.30
CA ILE A 42 -0.84 -16.17 -0.44
C ILE A 42 -0.54 -16.75 0.94
N LYS A 43 -1.30 -17.77 1.34
CA LYS A 43 -1.11 -18.54 2.56
C LYS A 43 -0.97 -20.02 2.18
N ASP A 44 0.05 -20.69 2.70
CA ASP A 44 0.30 -22.12 2.45
C ASP A 44 0.36 -22.50 0.95
N GLY A 45 0.76 -21.55 0.09
CA GLY A 45 0.86 -21.73 -1.36
C GLY A 45 -0.42 -21.41 -2.15
N GLU A 46 -1.52 -21.04 -1.48
CA GLU A 46 -2.79 -20.70 -2.12
C GLU A 46 -3.22 -19.26 -1.81
N ALA A 47 -3.92 -18.62 -2.75
CA ALA A 47 -4.48 -17.29 -2.50
C ALA A 47 -5.63 -17.38 -1.50
N PHE A 48 -5.63 -16.55 -0.45
CA PHE A 48 -6.70 -16.56 0.54
C PHE A 48 -7.81 -15.56 0.22
N GLN A 49 -9.02 -15.85 0.68
CA GLN A 49 -10.20 -15.02 0.43
C GLN A 49 -10.02 -13.61 1.04
N ASN A 50 -10.38 -12.58 0.27
CA ASN A 50 -10.15 -11.16 0.61
C ASN A 50 -8.66 -10.77 0.78
N GLY A 51 -7.73 -11.63 0.37
CA GLY A 51 -6.30 -11.35 0.39
C GLY A 51 -5.78 -10.67 -0.87
N SER A 52 -6.61 -10.48 -1.90
CA SER A 52 -6.17 -9.93 -3.19
C SER A 52 -7.09 -8.81 -3.65
N ALA A 53 -6.50 -7.78 -4.24
CA ALA A 53 -7.21 -6.65 -4.85
C ALA A 53 -6.36 -6.07 -5.99
N SER A 54 -7.03 -5.37 -6.91
CA SER A 54 -6.40 -4.73 -8.07
C SER A 54 -6.76 -3.25 -8.10
N ASP A 55 -5.89 -2.45 -8.70
CA ASP A 55 -6.04 -1.00 -8.86
C ASP A 55 -6.25 -0.28 -7.52
N VAL A 56 -5.51 -0.73 -6.49
CA VAL A 56 -5.61 -0.19 -5.13
C VAL A 56 -4.59 0.92 -4.95
N THR A 57 -5.03 2.05 -4.43
CA THR A 57 -4.14 3.17 -4.11
C THR A 57 -3.76 3.13 -2.63
N ILE A 58 -2.48 2.93 -2.35
CA ILE A 58 -1.94 2.73 -1.02
C ILE A 58 -1.10 3.94 -0.62
N ASP A 59 -1.34 4.46 0.58
CA ASP A 59 -0.45 5.39 1.26
C ASP A 59 0.58 4.58 2.06
N VAL A 60 1.82 4.53 1.54
CA VAL A 60 2.92 3.75 2.13
C VAL A 60 3.27 4.27 3.52
N LYS A 61 3.25 5.58 3.72
CA LYS A 61 3.66 6.22 4.97
C LYS A 61 2.72 5.90 6.12
N ASN A 62 1.43 5.96 5.84
CA ASN A 62 0.40 5.72 6.83
C ASN A 62 -0.05 4.25 6.87
N ASN A 63 0.53 3.39 6.02
CA ASN A 63 0.18 1.98 5.88
C ASN A 63 -1.34 1.77 5.77
N GLN A 64 -1.98 2.49 4.84
CA GLN A 64 -3.44 2.49 4.71
C GLN A 64 -3.88 2.63 3.25
N ASP A 65 -5.11 2.25 2.97
CA ASP A 65 -5.78 2.54 1.71
C ASP A 65 -6.01 4.06 1.61
N ALA A 66 -5.47 4.68 0.57
CA ALA A 66 -5.47 6.14 0.43
C ALA A 66 -6.87 6.70 0.08
N SER A 67 -7.76 5.86 -0.45
CA SER A 67 -9.11 6.25 -0.86
C SER A 67 -10.12 6.17 0.29
N SER A 68 -9.99 5.17 1.16
CA SER A 68 -10.91 4.89 2.27
C SER A 68 -10.35 5.27 3.64
N GLY A 69 -9.03 5.47 3.75
CA GLY A 69 -8.34 5.66 5.04
C GLY A 69 -8.29 4.39 5.89
N THR A 70 -8.56 3.22 5.32
CA THR A 70 -8.54 1.95 6.05
C THR A 70 -7.11 1.48 6.24
N GLY A 71 -6.64 1.41 7.49
CA GLY A 71 -5.32 0.90 7.83
C GLY A 71 -5.14 -0.57 7.49
N TYR A 72 -3.96 -0.92 6.98
CA TYR A 72 -3.53 -2.31 6.77
C TYR A 72 -2.88 -2.90 8.02
N ILE A 73 -2.59 -4.20 7.97
CA ILE A 73 -1.80 -4.87 8.99
C ILE A 73 -0.36 -4.36 8.99
N ASP A 74 0.30 -4.46 10.15
CA ASP A 74 1.66 -3.97 10.31
C ASP A 74 2.64 -4.70 9.37
N GLY A 75 3.55 -3.94 8.75
CA GLY A 75 4.51 -4.46 7.76
C GLY A 75 3.94 -4.79 6.37
N PHE A 76 2.66 -4.48 6.10
CA PHE A 76 2.04 -4.73 4.78
C PHE A 76 2.73 -3.95 3.66
N THR A 77 3.03 -2.66 3.88
CA THR A 77 3.59 -1.76 2.86
C THR A 77 5.12 -1.75 2.81
N ASP A 78 5.82 -2.33 3.79
CA ASP A 78 7.28 -2.33 3.87
C ASP A 78 7.95 -2.90 2.61
N GLY A 79 7.32 -3.93 2.01
CA GLY A 79 7.83 -4.56 0.80
C GLY A 79 7.76 -3.70 -0.46
N LEU A 80 6.95 -2.64 -0.46
CA LEU A 80 6.79 -1.74 -1.59
C LEU A 80 7.93 -0.73 -1.69
N VAL A 81 8.54 -0.35 -0.56
CA VAL A 81 9.59 0.68 -0.54
C VAL A 81 10.79 0.22 -1.37
N GLY A 82 11.18 1.02 -2.36
CA GLY A 82 12.26 0.71 -3.29
C GLY A 82 11.83 -0.08 -4.53
N ALA A 83 10.60 -0.59 -4.59
CA ALA A 83 10.05 -1.23 -5.79
C ALA A 83 9.93 -0.21 -6.94
N LYS A 84 10.08 -0.67 -8.18
CA LYS A 84 9.91 0.17 -9.37
C LYS A 84 8.53 0.01 -9.96
N VAL A 85 8.08 1.03 -10.70
CA VAL A 85 6.89 0.94 -11.54
C VAL A 85 7.02 -0.23 -12.53
N GLY A 86 6.01 -1.10 -12.58
CA GLY A 86 5.98 -2.34 -13.34
C GLY A 86 6.69 -3.53 -12.68
N GLU A 87 7.25 -3.37 -11.48
CA GLU A 87 7.92 -4.45 -10.74
C GLU A 87 6.93 -5.20 -9.84
N THR A 88 7.10 -6.51 -9.76
CA THR A 88 6.40 -7.35 -8.79
C THR A 88 7.36 -7.69 -7.66
N VAL A 89 6.97 -7.37 -6.42
CA VAL A 89 7.72 -7.64 -5.20
C VAL A 89 6.90 -8.53 -4.27
N SER A 90 7.56 -9.39 -3.51
CA SER A 90 6.91 -10.28 -2.55
C SER A 90 7.40 -9.96 -1.14
N SER A 91 6.47 -9.79 -0.20
CA SER A 91 6.77 -9.54 1.20
C SER A 91 6.02 -10.50 2.10
N LYS A 92 6.67 -10.92 3.19
CA LYS A 92 6.07 -11.77 4.21
C LYS A 92 5.49 -10.90 5.32
N VAL A 93 4.26 -11.19 5.71
CA VAL A 93 3.56 -10.44 6.74
C VAL A 93 2.92 -11.41 7.71
N THR A 94 3.03 -11.11 9.01
CA THR A 94 2.38 -11.89 10.06
C THR A 94 1.15 -11.16 10.55
N PHE A 95 -0.01 -11.80 10.43
CA PHE A 95 -1.24 -11.23 10.96
C PHE A 95 -1.22 -11.19 12.49
N PRO A 96 -1.83 -10.16 13.11
CA PRO A 96 -1.98 -10.11 14.57
C PRO A 96 -2.71 -11.33 15.13
N GLU A 97 -2.40 -11.72 16.37
CA GLU A 97 -3.08 -12.85 17.04
C GLU A 97 -4.57 -12.59 17.29
N ASN A 98 -4.99 -11.33 17.37
CA ASN A 98 -6.36 -10.90 17.60
C ASN A 98 -7.11 -10.54 16.31
N TYR A 99 -6.61 -10.96 15.14
CA TYR A 99 -7.26 -10.68 13.86
C TYR A 99 -8.62 -11.38 13.78
N GLN A 100 -9.63 -10.70 13.22
CA GLN A 100 -11.03 -11.19 13.23
C GLN A 100 -11.22 -12.49 12.44
N ALA A 101 -10.38 -12.73 11.43
CA ALA A 101 -10.39 -13.98 10.69
C ALA A 101 -9.47 -14.99 11.39
N SER A 102 -10.07 -15.96 12.10
CA SER A 102 -9.34 -17.01 12.85
C SER A 102 -8.36 -17.81 11.99
N ASP A 103 -8.62 -17.96 10.70
CA ASP A 103 -7.74 -18.64 9.74
C ASP A 103 -6.47 -17.85 9.40
N LEU A 104 -6.47 -16.54 9.66
CA LEU A 104 -5.35 -15.64 9.42
C LEU A 104 -4.67 -15.20 10.72
N ALA A 105 -5.39 -15.16 11.84
CA ALA A 105 -4.86 -14.75 13.13
C ALA A 105 -3.55 -15.48 13.51
N GLY A 106 -2.49 -14.70 13.74
CA GLY A 106 -1.15 -15.21 14.08
C GLY A 106 -0.45 -15.99 12.97
N LYS A 107 -0.95 -15.96 11.72
CA LYS A 107 -0.34 -16.67 10.59
C LYS A 107 0.57 -15.75 9.79
N GLU A 108 1.70 -16.29 9.36
CA GLU A 108 2.54 -15.69 8.32
C GLU A 108 1.91 -15.98 6.95
N VAL A 109 1.80 -14.95 6.13
CA VAL A 109 1.41 -15.04 4.72
C VAL A 109 2.43 -14.30 3.85
N THR A 110 2.39 -14.53 2.56
CA THR A 110 3.17 -13.75 1.58
C THR A 110 2.21 -12.89 0.76
N PHE A 111 2.46 -11.59 0.69
CA PHE A 111 1.80 -10.69 -0.24
C PHE A 111 2.71 -10.42 -1.42
N GLU A 112 2.21 -10.65 -2.63
CA GLU A 112 2.83 -10.18 -3.86
C GLU A 112 2.18 -8.85 -4.24
N PHE A 113 2.98 -7.83 -4.53
CA PHE A 113 2.56 -6.52 -4.98
C PHE A 113 3.11 -6.27 -6.37
N THR A 114 2.29 -5.80 -7.29
CA THR A 114 2.70 -5.30 -8.60
C THR A 114 2.44 -3.81 -8.63
N VAL A 115 3.48 -3.01 -8.85
CA VAL A 115 3.35 -1.55 -8.97
C VAL A 115 2.92 -1.21 -10.39
N ASN A 116 1.81 -0.49 -10.54
CA ASN A 116 1.22 -0.14 -11.84
C ASN A 116 1.85 1.13 -12.44
#